data_AF-A0A950F0R0-F1
#
_entry.id   AF-A0A950F0R0-F1
#
_cell.length_a   1.000
_cell.length_b   1.000
_cell.length_c   1.000
_cell.angle_alpha   90.00
_cell.angle_beta   90.00
_cell.angle_gamma   90.00
#
_symmetry.space_group_name_H-M   'P 1'
#
loop_
_entity.id
_entity.type
_entity.pdbx_description
1 polymer ?
#
loop_
_entity_poly.entity_id
_entity_poly.type
_entity_poly.pdbx_seq_one_letter_code
_entity_poly.pdbx_strand_id
1 'polypeptide(L)'
;SAALYIAKPDGGYGGFNDRYVDLRVDDHPEPIEELARLLELHKLYFFKAAPADVITIDGALGAELCALLRKTGRLKESSAFDETARRALVEFMHAENLENRVRDDGTVDRQTLEYLRTYASR
;
A
#
# COMPACT_ATOMS: atom_id res chain seq x y z
N SER A 1 -23.42 6.23 -10.82
CA SER A 1 -22.14 5.89 -11.47
C SER A 1 -21.18 7.07 -11.41
N ALA A 2 -19.87 6.80 -11.47
CA ALA A 2 -18.78 7.79 -11.61
C ALA A 2 -17.60 7.16 -12.37
N ALA A 3 -16.74 7.96 -13.00
CA ALA A 3 -15.54 7.47 -13.68
C ALA A 3 -14.39 8.49 -13.62
N LEU A 4 -13.16 7.99 -13.64
CA LEU A 4 -11.92 8.77 -13.70
C LEU A 4 -11.03 8.21 -14.81
N TYR A 5 -10.75 9.04 -15.81
CA TYR A 5 -9.86 8.72 -16.92
C TYR A 5 -8.74 9.76 -17.00
N ILE A 6 -7.48 9.31 -16.93
CA ILE A 6 -6.29 10.14 -17.09
C ILE A 6 -5.46 9.55 -18.23
N ALA A 7 -5.19 10.37 -19.25
CA ALA A 7 -4.30 10.01 -20.33
C ALA A 7 -2.90 10.62 -20.11
N LYS A 8 -1.86 9.83 -20.36
CA LYS A 8 -0.46 10.27 -20.38
C LYS A 8 0.26 9.49 -21.47
N PRO A 9 1.04 10.14 -22.36
CA PRO A 9 1.83 9.44 -23.37
C PRO A 9 2.64 8.29 -22.77
N ASP A 10 2.46 7.08 -23.31
CA ASP A 10 3.09 5.84 -22.85
C ASP A 10 2.93 5.57 -21.34
N GLY A 11 1.86 6.12 -20.73
CA GLY A 11 1.59 6.04 -19.29
C GLY A 11 0.83 4.79 -18.87
N GLY A 12 0.28 4.04 -19.81
CA GLY A 12 -0.43 2.80 -19.54
C GLY A 12 0.46 1.73 -18.94
N TYR A 13 -0.17 0.64 -18.49
CA TYR A 13 0.55 -0.51 -17.94
C TYR A 13 1.63 -1.00 -18.91
N GLY A 14 2.89 -1.07 -18.44
CA GLY A 14 4.04 -1.45 -19.26
C GLY A 14 4.42 -0.47 -20.38
N GLY A 15 3.77 0.70 -20.47
CA GLY A 15 4.00 1.70 -21.52
C GLY A 15 3.38 1.36 -22.87
N PHE A 16 2.41 0.44 -22.93
CA PHE A 16 1.84 -0.03 -24.20
C PHE A 16 0.70 0.85 -24.76
N ASN A 17 0.23 1.85 -24.00
CA ASN A 17 -0.81 2.78 -24.40
C ASN A 17 -0.79 4.03 -23.51
N ASP A 18 -1.73 4.96 -23.72
CA ASP A 18 -1.78 6.23 -22.99
C ASP A 18 -2.70 6.22 -21.75
N ARG A 19 -3.32 5.08 -21.39
CA ARG A 19 -4.31 4.98 -20.30
C ARG A 19 -3.63 4.92 -18.94
N TYR A 20 -3.29 6.08 -18.38
CA TYR A 20 -2.58 6.18 -17.10
C TYR A 20 -3.44 5.82 -15.89
N VAL A 21 -4.70 6.24 -15.88
CA VAL A 21 -5.72 5.81 -14.91
C VAL A 21 -7.04 5.65 -15.68
N ASP A 22 -7.72 4.53 -15.49
CA ASP A 22 -9.04 4.27 -16.06
C ASP A 22 -9.88 3.49 -15.04
N LEU A 23 -10.65 4.24 -14.24
CA LEU A 23 -11.48 3.70 -13.16
C LEU A 23 -12.94 4.05 -13.40
N ARG A 24 -13.83 3.11 -13.09
CA ARG A 24 -15.27 3.25 -13.27
C ARG A 24 -16.02 2.58 -12.14
N VAL A 25 -17.06 3.26 -11.66
CA VAL A 25 -18.02 2.78 -10.67
C VAL A 25 -19.40 2.86 -11.30
N ASP A 26 -20.08 1.73 -11.41
CA ASP A 26 -21.47 1.65 -11.86
C ASP A 26 -22.38 1.22 -10.70
N ASP A 27 -23.61 1.73 -10.69
CA ASP A 27 -24.68 1.30 -9.76
C ASP A 27 -24.31 1.27 -8.25
N HIS A 28 -23.49 2.23 -7.80
CA HIS A 28 -23.16 2.42 -6.39
C HIS A 28 -23.95 3.59 -5.79
N PRO A 29 -24.50 3.47 -4.56
CA PRO A 29 -25.25 4.55 -3.90
C PRO A 29 -24.39 5.79 -3.61
N GLU A 30 -23.09 5.59 -3.38
CA GLU A 30 -22.08 6.62 -3.11
C GLU A 30 -20.94 6.49 -4.13
N PRO A 31 -21.17 6.86 -5.40
CA PRO A 31 -20.24 6.50 -6.48
C PRO A 31 -18.94 7.31 -6.47
N ILE A 32 -18.94 8.49 -5.86
CA ILE A 32 -17.74 9.36 -5.76
C ILE A 32 -16.80 8.82 -4.68
N GLU A 33 -17.36 8.47 -3.53
CA GLU A 33 -16.66 7.90 -2.39
C GLU A 33 -16.04 6.54 -2.77
N GLU A 34 -16.79 5.70 -3.49
CA GLU A 34 -16.27 4.43 -3.98
C GLU A 34 -15.18 4.65 -5.04
N LEU A 35 -15.34 5.60 -5.96
CA LEU A 35 -14.30 5.93 -6.93
C LEU A 35 -13.02 6.45 -6.25
N ALA A 36 -13.15 7.23 -5.18
CA ALA A 36 -12.02 7.68 -4.37
C ALA A 36 -11.30 6.51 -3.69
N ARG A 37 -12.04 5.56 -3.11
CA ARG A 37 -11.49 4.33 -2.54
C ARG A 37 -10.74 3.50 -3.59
N LEU A 38 -11.31 3.33 -4.78
CA LEU A 38 -10.65 2.65 -5.90
C LEU A 38 -9.40 3.37 -6.37
N LEU A 39 -9.42 4.70 -6.39
CA LEU A 39 -8.24 5.50 -6.73
C LEU A 39 -7.10 5.31 -5.73
N GLU A 40 -7.39 5.24 -4.43
CA GLU A 40 -6.37 4.97 -3.41
C GLU A 40 -5.78 3.55 -3.53
N LEU A 41 -6.62 2.54 -3.80
CA LEU A 41 -6.12 1.19 -4.12
C LEU A 41 -5.28 1.15 -5.39
N HIS A 42 -5.73 1.82 -6.46
CA HIS A 42 -4.97 1.91 -7.70
C HIS A 42 -3.58 2.51 -7.44
N LYS A 43 -3.51 3.62 -6.69
CA LYS A 43 -2.22 4.22 -6.31
C LYS A 43 -1.38 3.23 -5.51
N LEU A 44 -1.96 2.56 -4.52
CA LEU A 44 -1.27 1.60 -3.65
C LEU A 44 -0.54 0.52 -4.46
N TYR A 45 -1.22 -0.10 -5.42
CA TYR A 45 -0.67 -1.21 -6.20
C TYR A 45 0.26 -0.76 -7.34
N PHE A 46 -0.07 0.33 -8.05
CA PHE A 46 0.60 0.67 -9.30
C PHE A 46 1.67 1.76 -9.18
N PHE A 47 1.63 2.59 -8.13
CA PHE A 47 2.57 3.69 -7.97
C PHE A 47 3.50 3.48 -6.79
N LYS A 48 4.70 4.05 -6.91
CA LYS A 48 5.59 4.24 -5.76
C LYS A 48 4.98 5.23 -4.79
N ALA A 49 5.38 5.14 -3.52
CA ALA A 49 5.02 6.12 -2.51
C ALA A 49 5.50 7.53 -2.91
N ALA A 50 4.66 8.53 -2.67
CA ALA A 50 5.09 9.91 -2.78
C ALA A 50 6.14 10.20 -1.69
N PRO A 51 7.19 11.00 -1.95
CA PRO A 51 8.21 11.28 -0.95
C PRO A 51 7.68 11.86 0.37
N ALA A 52 6.58 12.63 0.32
CA ALA A 52 5.93 13.19 1.50
C ALA A 52 5.16 12.16 2.36
N ASP A 53 4.96 10.94 1.83
CA ASP A 53 4.25 9.85 2.50
C ASP A 53 5.19 8.82 3.10
N VAL A 54 6.50 8.95 2.84
CA VAL A 54 7.53 8.08 3.40
C VAL A 54 7.86 8.53 4.81
N ILE A 55 7.78 7.61 5.76
CA ILE A 55 8.01 7.84 7.18
C ILE A 55 9.12 6.92 7.70
N THR A 56 10.01 7.48 8.53
CA THR A 56 11.09 6.72 9.16
C THR A 56 10.51 5.76 10.20
N ILE A 57 11.01 4.52 10.20
CA ILE A 57 10.63 3.53 11.21
C ILE A 57 11.46 3.80 12.48
N ASP A 58 10.90 4.62 13.37
CA ASP A 58 11.45 4.83 14.70
C ASP A 58 11.08 3.69 15.67
N GLY A 59 11.48 3.80 16.94
CA GLY A 59 11.19 2.77 17.94
C GLY A 59 9.70 2.55 18.21
N ALA A 60 8.87 3.60 18.14
CA ALA A 60 7.45 3.51 18.40
C ALA A 60 6.72 2.87 17.21
N LEU A 61 6.99 3.36 16.00
CA LEU A 61 6.44 2.79 14.77
C LEU A 61 6.95 1.36 14.55
N GLY A 62 8.21 1.08 14.86
CA GLY A 62 8.78 -0.26 14.78
C GLY A 62 8.07 -1.26 15.70
N ALA A 63 7.80 -0.86 16.95
CA ALA A 63 7.02 -1.68 17.88
C ALA A 63 5.59 -1.91 17.39
N GLU A 64 4.96 -0.88 16.80
CA GLU A 64 3.64 -0.99 16.18
C GLU A 64 3.64 -1.99 15.01
N LEU A 65 4.57 -1.86 14.07
CA LEU A 65 4.72 -2.77 12.93
C LEU A 65 4.89 -4.22 13.40
N CYS A 66 5.74 -4.47 14.40
CA CYS A 66 5.89 -5.80 14.97
C CYS A 66 4.57 -6.32 15.55
N ALA A 67 3.82 -5.49 16.29
CA ALA A 67 2.53 -5.90 16.84
C ALA A 67 1.50 -6.23 15.74
N LEU A 68 1.45 -5.44 14.67
CA LEU A 68 0.57 -5.69 13.52
C LEU A 68 0.95 -6.98 12.79
N LEU A 69 2.24 -7.19 12.50
CA LEU A 69 2.72 -8.39 11.82
C LEU A 69 2.52 -9.68 12.64
N ARG A 70 2.50 -9.59 13.97
CA ARG A 70 2.11 -10.72 14.82
C ARG A 70 0.63 -11.05 14.68
N LYS A 71 -0.25 -10.03 14.63
CA LYS A 71 -1.68 -10.24 14.41
C LYS A 71 -1.99 -10.92 13.08
N THR A 72 -1.18 -10.64 12.04
CA THR A 72 -1.33 -11.31 10.74
C THR A 72 -0.69 -12.70 10.69
N GLY A 73 -0.06 -13.16 11.79
CA GLY A 73 0.61 -14.46 11.87
C GLY A 73 1.97 -14.53 11.14
N ARG A 74 2.47 -13.41 10.62
CA ARG A 74 3.71 -13.34 9.82
C ARG A 74 4.97 -13.14 10.67
N LEU A 75 4.80 -12.62 11.88
CA LEU A 75 5.87 -12.51 12.87
C LEU A 75 5.51 -13.36 14.09
N LYS A 76 6.46 -14.17 14.59
CA LYS A 76 6.26 -14.94 15.83
C LYS A 76 6.77 -14.17 17.04
N GLU A 77 8.07 -13.90 17.07
CA GLU A 77 8.74 -13.18 18.15
C GLU A 77 9.69 -12.13 17.59
N SER A 78 9.62 -10.92 18.15
CA SER A 78 10.65 -9.87 18.07
C SER A 78 10.11 -8.62 18.76
N SER A 79 10.82 -8.04 19.72
CA SER A 79 10.39 -6.86 20.47
C SER A 79 10.77 -5.52 19.82
N ALA A 80 11.54 -5.55 18.73
CA ALA A 80 12.01 -4.37 18.01
C ALA A 80 11.93 -4.61 16.48
N PHE A 81 11.97 -3.55 15.68
CA PHE A 81 11.95 -3.69 14.22
C PHE A 81 13.32 -4.08 13.67
N ASP A 82 13.68 -5.35 13.88
CA ASP A 82 14.93 -5.96 13.44
C ASP A 82 14.82 -6.56 12.01
N GLU A 83 15.85 -7.31 11.60
CA GLU A 83 15.85 -8.01 10.30
C GLU A 83 14.71 -9.02 10.16
N THR A 84 14.32 -9.70 11.24
CA THR A 84 13.21 -10.65 11.21
C THR A 84 11.88 -9.94 11.01
N ALA A 85 11.64 -8.83 11.71
CA ALA A 85 10.46 -7.99 11.51
C ALA A 85 10.42 -7.37 10.10
N ARG A 86 11.55 -6.88 9.59
CA ARG A 86 11.67 -6.35 8.22
C ARG A 86 11.33 -7.42 7.18
N ARG A 87 11.86 -8.63 7.31
CA ARG A 87 11.51 -9.74 6.41
C ARG A 87 10.03 -10.09 6.46
N ALA A 88 9.45 -10.15 7.65
CA ALA A 88 8.02 -10.39 7.80
C ALA A 88 7.16 -9.29 7.14
N LEU A 89 7.60 -8.02 7.21
CA LEU A 89 6.96 -6.91 6.50
C LEU A 89 7.05 -7.09 4.98
N VAL A 90 8.24 -7.41 4.45
CA VAL A 90 8.42 -7.63 3.01
C VAL A 90 7.59 -8.83 2.53
N GLU A 91 7.56 -9.92 3.28
CA GLU A 91 6.74 -11.09 2.97
C GLU A 91 5.23 -10.76 2.99
N PHE A 92 4.79 -9.89 3.91
CA PHE A 92 3.45 -9.32 3.88
C PHE A 92 3.20 -8.53 2.59
N MET A 93 4.10 -7.61 2.26
CA MET A 93 3.96 -6.75 1.09
C MET A 93 3.92 -7.54 -0.21
N HIS A 94 4.79 -8.54 -0.39
CA HIS A 94 4.75 -9.41 -1.56
C HIS A 94 3.46 -10.23 -1.66
N ALA A 95 2.99 -10.79 -0.55
CA ALA A 95 1.74 -11.55 -0.56
C ALA A 95 0.51 -10.69 -0.90
N GLU A 96 0.58 -9.38 -0.65
CA GLU A 96 -0.47 -8.41 -0.93
C GLU A 96 -0.20 -7.61 -2.23
N ASN A 97 0.76 -8.02 -3.07
CA ASN A 97 1.15 -7.35 -4.32
C ASN A 97 1.57 -5.87 -4.16
N LEU A 98 2.32 -5.57 -3.10
CA LEU A 98 2.84 -4.24 -2.79
C LEU A 98 4.33 -4.12 -3.16
N GLU A 99 4.80 -4.78 -4.23
CA GLU A 99 6.22 -4.79 -4.62
C GLU A 99 6.74 -3.38 -4.91
N ASN A 100 5.91 -2.53 -5.51
CA ASN A 100 6.23 -1.12 -5.79
C ASN A 100 6.41 -0.27 -4.52
N ARG A 101 6.02 -0.80 -3.36
CA ARG A 101 6.09 -0.14 -2.06
C ARG A 101 7.26 -0.61 -1.21
N VAL A 102 7.90 -1.74 -1.55
CA VAL A 102 8.99 -2.31 -0.75
C VAL A 102 10.16 -1.32 -0.65
N ARG A 103 10.71 -1.18 0.56
CA ARG A 103 11.84 -0.30 0.89
C ARG A 103 12.83 -1.02 1.79
N ASP A 104 14.11 -0.72 1.61
CA ASP A 104 15.25 -1.26 2.37
C ASP A 104 16.01 -0.18 3.15
N ASP A 105 15.54 1.06 3.10
CA ASP A 105 16.16 2.26 3.69
C ASP A 105 15.71 2.56 5.14
N GLY A 106 15.03 1.61 5.79
CA GLY A 106 14.51 1.79 7.15
C GLY A 106 13.28 2.69 7.23
N THR A 107 12.57 2.87 6.12
CA THR A 107 11.32 3.63 6.05
C THR A 107 10.16 2.76 5.58
N VAL A 108 8.94 3.24 5.80
CA VAL A 108 7.70 2.66 5.26
C VAL A 108 6.84 3.81 4.74
N ASP A 109 5.97 3.58 3.76
CA ASP A 109 5.00 4.60 3.35
C ASP A 109 3.70 4.51 4.14
N ARG A 110 3.03 5.65 4.30
CA ARG A 110 1.78 5.79 5.06
C ARG A 110 0.70 4.82 4.56
N GLN A 111 0.57 4.66 3.24
CA GLN A 111 -0.47 3.80 2.66
C GLN A 111 -0.23 2.32 2.99
N THR A 112 1.01 1.83 2.92
CA THR A 112 1.36 0.47 3.37
C THR A 112 1.03 0.26 4.86
N LEU A 113 1.36 1.24 5.71
CA LEU A 113 1.05 1.17 7.15
C LEU A 113 -0.47 1.12 7.40
N GLU A 114 -1.24 1.99 6.76
CA GLU A 114 -2.71 2.03 6.88
C GLU A 114 -3.36 0.75 6.35
N TYR A 115 -2.83 0.20 5.25
CA TYR A 115 -3.28 -1.07 4.70
C TYR A 115 -3.04 -2.21 5.70
N LEU A 116 -1.83 -2.29 6.29
CA LEU A 116 -1.50 -3.30 7.30
C LEU A 116 -2.37 -3.16 8.57
N ARG A 117 -2.65 -1.94 9.03
CA ARG A 117 -3.57 -1.68 10.15
C ARG A 117 -4.96 -2.22 9.87
N THR A 118 -5.51 -1.91 8.69
CA THR A 118 -6.84 -2.38 8.26
C THR A 118 -6.88 -3.89 8.07
N TYR A 119 -5.80 -4.49 7.57
CA TYR A 119 -5.69 -5.93 7.41
C TYR A 119 -5.70 -6.64 8.76
N ALA A 120 -4.92 -6.15 9.72
CA ALA A 120 -4.80 -6.73 11.05
C ALA A 120 -6.03 -6.53 11.95
N SER A 121 -7.04 -5.75 11.50
CA SER A 121 -8.31 -5.59 12.18
C SER A 121 -9.44 -6.46 11.60
N ARG A 122 -9.15 -7.26 10.57
CA ARG A 122 -10.07 -8.27 10.02
C ARG A 122 -9.97 -9.56 10.83
#